data_AF-A0A2V9UIX0-F1
#
_entry.id   AF-A0A2V9UIX0-F1
#
_cell.length_a   1.000
_cell.length_b   1.000
_cell.length_c   1.000
_cell.angle_alpha   90.00
_cell.angle_beta   90.00
_cell.angle_gamma   90.00
#
_symmetry.space_group_name_H-M   'P 1'
#
loop_
_entity.id
_entity.type
_entity.pdbx_description
1 polymer ?
#
loop_
_entity_poly.entity_id
_entity_poly.type
_entity_poly.pdbx_seq_one_letter_code
_entity_poly.pdbx_strand_id
1 'polypeptide(L)'
;MPALRQSVFSLVAFITVSGLLVLTASAQLTSTPSSLTFSNTYIGLSSTSKSISITNTGTTSVTINSITSSCPEFKLASGTTPTTLAAGKSTSYSMYFAPDLAQLFSCTYTLTPSTGSALAVPMTGTGLSTKGVISVGTRLLNFPNQAVGTPSATQGVVITNTGTATLKLTAITITPPTFVVSPVTLPISLAGGQSTTLNVSYSPALATSETGALGLTFNNVPRKVVDLSGNGSVSSSLVITNIAALPQGTINAAYQASLIPASGTSPYTFALQSGSTLPTGLTLSSAGLISGTVASTVVAGDYTFTAKVTDAASHTATKLFTLNIAKATGAVCNNISFNIPNTSTPIVPLNDLGTATYQGSQGGLYPNGSNVRPASHDSDGVTFAQAIQPLDSNGNPSSTGKYVMLMLGESTAVDYMGQFMPLAMNDPAKDPALVIVNGAQGGATPNKLTTTTNNKYWNTILANYLPDQGVTAKQVVAAWIEDSNGIATGTFPTDMTGLQGNYETVMQNLHTLFPNLTLAYFSSRIYTGYGNGVSTVNPEPYAYEAAFAAKWAIQDQLNGASNLNYNPNNGAVKAPWMSWGPYYWANGLLARSDGMLWTCQDLQKDGTHPSSPAGDLKVAGQILNFLKTDDTTAPWFLHP
;
A
#
# COMPACT_ATOMS: atom_id res chain seq x y z
N MET A 1 -104.23 9.07 41.49
CA MET A 1 -103.43 7.99 42.13
C MET A 1 -103.45 6.81 41.17
N PRO A 2 -102.32 6.25 40.69
CA PRO A 2 -101.11 5.89 41.46
C PRO A 2 -99.76 6.34 40.82
N ALA A 3 -98.69 5.87 41.47
CA ALA A 3 -97.25 6.09 41.36
C ALA A 3 -96.57 5.98 39.97
N LEU A 4 -95.41 6.64 39.82
CA LEU A 4 -94.32 6.17 38.94
C LEU A 4 -92.91 6.69 39.35
N ARG A 5 -92.01 5.71 39.60
CA ARG A 5 -90.55 5.59 39.33
C ARG A 5 -89.61 6.82 39.39
N GLN A 6 -88.54 6.69 40.18
CA GLN A 6 -87.22 7.27 39.91
C GLN A 6 -86.14 6.17 39.94
N SER A 7 -85.32 6.16 38.89
CA SER A 7 -84.24 5.21 38.61
C SER A 7 -82.89 5.77 39.08
N VAL A 8 -82.14 4.97 39.85
CA VAL A 8 -80.78 5.26 40.31
C VAL A 8 -79.79 4.61 39.34
N PHE A 9 -78.88 5.41 38.78
CA PHE A 9 -77.75 4.94 37.97
C PHE A 9 -76.57 4.57 38.89
N SER A 10 -76.12 3.32 38.84
CA SER A 10 -74.85 2.88 39.45
C SER A 10 -73.70 3.00 38.44
N LEU A 11 -72.66 3.73 38.83
CA LEU A 11 -71.42 3.91 38.09
C LEU A 11 -70.57 2.62 38.21
N VAL A 12 -70.37 1.89 37.11
CA VAL A 12 -69.43 0.77 37.04
C VAL A 12 -68.14 1.27 36.39
N ALA A 13 -67.07 1.35 37.18
CA ALA A 13 -65.73 1.66 36.69
C ALA A 13 -65.13 0.42 36.02
N PHE A 14 -64.89 0.48 34.70
CA PHE A 14 -64.06 -0.49 33.99
C PHE A 14 -62.58 -0.19 34.25
N ILE A 15 -61.91 -1.04 35.01
CA ILE A 15 -60.44 -1.06 35.09
C ILE A 15 -59.95 -1.73 33.81
N THR A 16 -59.43 -0.94 32.86
CA THR A 16 -58.60 -1.48 31.78
C THR A 16 -57.26 -1.91 32.37
N VAL A 17 -57.04 -3.22 32.48
CA VAL A 17 -55.71 -3.78 32.67
C VAL A 17 -54.96 -3.55 31.35
N SER A 18 -54.21 -2.45 31.26
CA SER A 18 -53.18 -2.31 30.24
C SER A 18 -52.14 -3.41 30.51
N GLY A 19 -52.24 -4.52 29.77
CA GLY A 19 -51.16 -5.49 29.74
C GLY A 19 -49.89 -4.76 29.38
N LEU A 20 -48.96 -4.65 30.33
CA LEU A 20 -47.61 -4.19 30.07
C LEU A 20 -47.02 -5.22 29.11
N LEU A 21 -47.02 -4.90 27.82
CA LEU A 21 -46.29 -5.68 26.83
C LEU A 21 -44.82 -5.52 27.23
N VAL A 22 -44.29 -6.48 27.99
CA VAL A 22 -42.86 -6.56 28.25
C VAL A 22 -42.24 -6.95 26.91
N LEU A 23 -41.97 -5.95 26.08
CA LEU A 23 -41.09 -6.08 24.94
C LEU A 23 -39.75 -6.49 25.52
N THR A 24 -39.49 -7.79 25.52
CA THR A 24 -38.17 -8.32 25.86
C THR A 24 -37.15 -7.56 25.02
N ALA A 25 -36.09 -7.08 25.67
CA ALA A 25 -34.98 -6.44 24.99
C ALA A 25 -34.48 -7.39 23.90
N SER A 26 -34.70 -7.02 22.64
CA SER A 26 -34.29 -7.80 21.48
C SER A 26 -33.12 -7.07 20.83
N ALA A 27 -31.98 -7.75 20.74
CA ALA A 27 -30.95 -7.41 19.79
C ALA A 27 -31.32 -8.03 18.44
N GLN A 28 -31.49 -7.19 17.42
CA GLN A 28 -31.83 -7.63 16.08
C GLN A 28 -30.85 -6.99 15.10
N LEU A 29 -30.09 -7.83 14.39
CA LEU A 29 -29.20 -7.38 13.33
C LEU A 29 -29.90 -7.51 11.99
N THR A 30 -29.73 -6.50 11.14
CA THR A 30 -30.16 -6.53 9.74
C THR A 30 -29.01 -6.11 8.85
N SER A 31 -28.96 -6.64 7.61
CA SER A 31 -27.99 -6.26 6.60
C SER A 31 -28.67 -5.48 5.46
N THR A 32 -27.99 -4.46 4.95
CA THR A 32 -28.38 -3.72 3.74
C THR A 32 -27.17 -3.59 2.81
N PRO A 33 -27.21 -4.17 1.60
CA PRO A 33 -28.24 -5.09 1.10
C PRO A 33 -28.30 -6.39 1.92
N SER A 34 -29.43 -7.12 1.84
CA SER A 34 -29.63 -8.38 2.57
C SER A 34 -28.88 -9.58 1.96
N SER A 35 -28.35 -9.43 0.76
CA SER A 35 -27.51 -10.39 0.05
C SER A 35 -26.54 -9.64 -0.88
N LEU A 36 -25.46 -10.31 -1.28
CA LEU A 36 -24.55 -9.81 -2.32
C LEU A 36 -24.47 -10.78 -3.49
N THR A 37 -24.54 -10.22 -4.70
CA THR A 37 -24.21 -10.93 -5.93
C THR A 37 -22.98 -10.29 -6.54
N PHE A 38 -21.91 -11.03 -6.70
CA PHE A 38 -20.66 -10.57 -7.32
C PHE A 38 -20.70 -10.79 -8.83
N SER A 39 -19.90 -10.01 -9.55
CA SER A 39 -19.70 -10.22 -10.99
C SER A 39 -19.10 -11.59 -11.26
N ASN A 40 -19.31 -12.12 -12.45
CA ASN A 40 -18.58 -13.31 -12.89
C ASN A 40 -17.08 -12.99 -12.91
N THR A 41 -16.28 -13.89 -12.33
CA THR A 41 -14.84 -13.67 -12.12
C THR A 41 -14.09 -14.87 -12.65
N TYR A 42 -13.02 -14.66 -13.40
CA TYR A 42 -12.17 -15.76 -13.87
C TYR A 42 -11.34 -16.33 -12.72
N ILE A 43 -11.08 -17.63 -12.74
CA ILE A 43 -10.21 -18.30 -11.75
C ILE A 43 -8.86 -17.58 -11.67
N GLY A 44 -8.39 -17.34 -10.45
CA GLY A 44 -7.14 -16.61 -10.17
C GLY A 44 -7.24 -15.08 -10.22
N LEU A 45 -8.44 -14.54 -10.52
CA LEU A 45 -8.76 -13.11 -10.37
C LEU A 45 -9.68 -12.89 -9.17
N SER A 46 -9.76 -11.63 -8.73
CA SER A 46 -10.71 -11.17 -7.71
C SER A 46 -11.75 -10.23 -8.33
N SER A 47 -12.98 -10.29 -7.86
CA SER A 47 -13.99 -9.27 -8.16
C SER A 47 -13.65 -7.94 -7.48
N THR A 48 -14.32 -6.86 -7.90
CA THR A 48 -14.41 -5.67 -7.05
C THR A 48 -15.10 -6.02 -5.74
N SER A 49 -14.68 -5.41 -4.64
CA SER A 49 -15.34 -5.59 -3.34
C SER A 49 -16.75 -5.00 -3.34
N LYS A 50 -17.65 -5.61 -2.58
CA LYS A 50 -19.01 -5.12 -2.31
C LYS A 50 -19.23 -5.10 -0.81
N SER A 51 -19.96 -4.09 -0.34
CA SER A 51 -20.18 -3.87 1.09
C SER A 51 -21.62 -4.16 1.51
N ILE A 52 -21.75 -4.62 2.75
CA ILE A 52 -23.02 -4.64 3.50
C ILE A 52 -22.91 -3.68 4.69
N SER A 53 -24.00 -2.95 4.96
CA SER A 53 -24.19 -2.22 6.20
C SER A 53 -25.00 -3.08 7.16
N ILE A 54 -24.44 -3.32 8.34
CA ILE A 54 -25.09 -4.07 9.42
C ILE A 54 -25.64 -3.07 10.42
N THR A 55 -26.95 -3.09 10.64
CA THR A 55 -27.63 -2.19 11.57
C THR A 55 -28.23 -2.98 12.72
N ASN A 56 -28.00 -2.52 13.95
CA ASN A 56 -28.73 -3.01 15.11
C ASN A 56 -30.10 -2.31 15.15
N THR A 57 -31.14 -2.99 14.68
CA THR A 57 -32.54 -2.52 14.73
C THR A 57 -33.25 -2.87 16.04
N GLY A 58 -32.53 -3.54 16.94
CA GLY A 58 -32.99 -3.82 18.29
C GLY A 58 -33.06 -2.59 19.19
N THR A 59 -33.46 -2.82 20.43
CA THR A 59 -33.61 -1.75 21.45
C THR A 59 -32.42 -1.64 22.41
N THR A 60 -31.52 -2.63 22.40
CA THR A 60 -30.32 -2.67 23.25
C THR A 60 -29.07 -2.89 22.41
N SER A 61 -27.90 -2.57 22.98
CA SER A 61 -26.62 -2.81 22.32
C SER A 61 -26.38 -4.30 22.06
N VAL A 62 -25.77 -4.61 20.92
CA VAL A 62 -25.39 -5.97 20.52
C VAL A 62 -23.93 -5.99 20.08
N THR A 63 -23.20 -7.03 20.45
CA THR A 63 -21.84 -7.25 19.97
C THR A 63 -21.84 -8.30 18.87
N ILE A 64 -21.36 -7.96 17.69
CA ILE A 64 -21.05 -8.95 16.64
C ILE A 64 -19.75 -9.63 17.07
N ASN A 65 -19.80 -10.89 17.48
CA ASN A 65 -18.64 -11.63 17.99
C ASN A 65 -17.75 -12.16 16.87
N SER A 66 -18.34 -12.64 15.78
CA SER A 66 -17.61 -13.19 14.63
C SER A 66 -18.39 -13.00 13.34
N ILE A 67 -17.67 -13.06 12.22
CA ILE A 67 -18.20 -13.08 10.85
C ILE A 67 -17.49 -14.21 10.08
N THR A 68 -18.23 -15.20 9.59
CA THR A 68 -17.62 -16.39 8.96
C THR A 68 -18.29 -16.70 7.63
N SER A 69 -17.51 -17.05 6.62
CA SER A 69 -18.04 -17.52 5.34
C SER A 69 -18.22 -19.03 5.37
N SER A 70 -19.29 -19.53 4.73
CA SER A 70 -19.47 -20.97 4.51
C SER A 70 -18.57 -21.54 3.40
N CYS A 71 -17.85 -20.69 2.66
CA CYS A 71 -16.90 -21.11 1.62
C CYS A 71 -15.72 -20.13 1.49
N PRO A 72 -14.52 -20.61 1.12
CA PRO A 72 -13.29 -19.79 1.13
C PRO A 72 -13.19 -18.78 -0.02
N GLU A 73 -14.06 -18.84 -1.03
CA GLU A 73 -13.99 -17.98 -2.23
C GLU A 73 -14.58 -16.59 -2.00
N PHE A 74 -15.44 -16.41 -0.99
CA PHE A 74 -15.83 -15.08 -0.52
C PHE A 74 -14.96 -14.71 0.67
N LYS A 75 -14.19 -13.65 0.53
CA LYS A 75 -13.18 -13.21 1.50
C LYS A 75 -13.54 -11.84 2.06
N LEU A 76 -13.23 -11.62 3.33
CA LEU A 76 -13.42 -10.33 3.97
C LEU A 76 -12.36 -9.36 3.45
N ALA A 77 -12.80 -8.28 2.82
CA ALA A 77 -11.97 -7.17 2.35
C ALA A 77 -11.73 -6.15 3.47
N SER A 78 -12.75 -5.88 4.27
CA SER A 78 -12.68 -4.97 5.42
C SER A 78 -13.82 -5.19 6.42
N GLY A 79 -13.58 -4.76 7.66
CA GLY A 79 -14.49 -4.88 8.80
C GLY A 79 -13.77 -5.47 10.01
N THR A 80 -14.33 -5.32 11.21
CA THR A 80 -13.70 -5.81 12.45
C THR A 80 -14.68 -6.59 13.32
N THR A 81 -14.18 -7.58 14.06
CA THR A 81 -14.89 -8.29 15.13
C THR A 81 -14.00 -8.56 16.35
N PRO A 82 -14.51 -8.47 17.60
CA PRO A 82 -15.89 -8.12 17.93
C PRO A 82 -16.19 -6.62 17.72
N THR A 83 -17.44 -6.30 17.36
CA THR A 83 -17.91 -4.91 17.20
C THR A 83 -19.25 -4.72 17.92
N THR A 84 -19.28 -3.81 18.90
CA THR A 84 -20.51 -3.46 19.63
C THR A 84 -21.26 -2.33 18.92
N LEU A 85 -22.54 -2.56 18.62
CA LEU A 85 -23.45 -1.61 18.03
C LEU A 85 -24.52 -1.22 19.05
N ALA A 86 -24.59 0.06 19.41
CA ALA A 86 -25.75 0.58 20.12
C ALA A 86 -27.02 0.49 19.25
N ALA A 87 -28.19 0.54 19.87
CA ALA A 87 -29.48 0.54 19.17
C ALA A 87 -29.51 1.65 18.09
N GLY A 88 -29.96 1.29 16.89
CA GLY A 88 -30.02 2.18 15.73
C GLY A 88 -28.66 2.53 15.09
N LYS A 89 -27.54 1.97 15.58
CA LYS A 89 -26.21 2.19 14.98
C LYS A 89 -25.86 1.09 13.99
N SER A 90 -24.96 1.45 13.07
CA SER A 90 -24.52 0.57 11.99
C SER A 90 -22.99 0.46 11.93
N THR A 91 -22.51 -0.66 11.39
CA THR A 91 -21.14 -0.86 10.91
C THR A 91 -21.18 -1.37 9.47
N SER A 92 -20.05 -1.44 8.79
CA SER A 92 -19.96 -1.99 7.44
C SER A 92 -18.90 -3.09 7.37
N TYR A 93 -19.19 -4.11 6.57
CA TYR A 93 -18.25 -5.15 6.16
C TYR A 93 -18.18 -5.14 4.64
N SER A 94 -16.98 -5.30 4.09
CA SER A 94 -16.77 -5.40 2.65
C SER A 94 -16.18 -6.76 2.33
N MET A 95 -16.66 -7.39 1.27
CA MET A 95 -16.23 -8.71 0.84
C MET A 95 -15.90 -8.69 -0.65
N TYR A 96 -15.01 -9.56 -1.09
CA TYR A 96 -14.75 -9.80 -2.51
C TYR A 96 -14.83 -11.29 -2.84
N PHE A 97 -15.05 -11.60 -4.11
CA PHE A 97 -15.15 -12.95 -4.63
C PHE A 97 -13.90 -13.32 -5.43
N ALA A 98 -13.22 -14.40 -5.03
CA ALA A 98 -12.01 -14.93 -5.64
C ALA A 98 -12.18 -16.45 -5.88
N PRO A 99 -12.76 -16.86 -7.02
CA PRO A 99 -13.03 -18.26 -7.31
C PRO A 99 -11.76 -19.05 -7.63
N ASP A 100 -11.73 -20.29 -7.17
CA ASP A 100 -10.74 -21.30 -7.53
C ASP A 100 -11.28 -22.32 -8.56
N LEU A 101 -12.61 -22.41 -8.71
CA LEU A 101 -13.30 -23.31 -9.63
C LEU A 101 -14.28 -22.60 -10.55
N ALA A 102 -14.54 -23.19 -11.71
CA ALA A 102 -15.46 -22.66 -12.71
C ALA A 102 -16.89 -23.16 -12.45
N GLN A 103 -17.58 -22.52 -11.50
CA GLN A 103 -18.94 -22.87 -11.11
C GLN A 103 -19.68 -21.69 -10.47
N LEU A 104 -20.99 -21.84 -10.26
CA LEU A 104 -21.73 -20.94 -9.39
C LEU A 104 -21.45 -21.30 -7.92
N PHE A 105 -21.01 -20.31 -7.15
CA PHE A 105 -20.91 -20.38 -5.71
C PHE A 105 -22.12 -19.70 -5.08
N SER A 106 -22.80 -20.41 -4.19
CA SER A 106 -23.93 -19.91 -3.40
C SER A 106 -23.62 -20.18 -1.93
N CYS A 107 -23.10 -19.17 -1.24
CA CYS A 107 -22.58 -19.28 0.12
C CYS A 107 -23.27 -18.29 1.05
N THR A 108 -22.97 -18.39 2.34
CA THR A 108 -23.53 -17.49 3.35
C THR A 108 -22.40 -16.96 4.22
N TYR A 109 -22.38 -15.63 4.39
CA TYR A 109 -21.66 -15.00 5.49
C TYR A 109 -22.54 -14.97 6.73
N THR A 110 -22.09 -15.57 7.82
CA THR A 110 -22.82 -15.64 9.08
C THR A 110 -22.18 -14.71 10.11
N LEU A 111 -22.94 -13.71 10.56
CA LEU A 111 -22.57 -12.84 11.66
C LEU A 111 -23.19 -13.38 12.95
N THR A 112 -22.35 -13.69 13.94
CA THR A 112 -22.79 -14.26 15.21
C THR A 112 -22.85 -13.15 16.29
N PRO A 113 -24.04 -12.70 16.71
CA PRO A 113 -24.15 -11.70 17.76
C PRO A 113 -23.99 -12.31 19.17
N SER A 114 -23.74 -11.46 20.16
CA SER A 114 -23.69 -11.80 21.58
C SER A 114 -25.04 -12.25 22.15
N THR A 115 -26.12 -11.77 21.53
CA THR A 115 -27.51 -12.05 21.90
C THR A 115 -28.37 -12.05 20.64
N GLY A 116 -29.49 -12.79 20.65
CA GLY A 116 -30.35 -12.94 19.47
C GLY A 116 -29.86 -14.04 18.52
N SER A 117 -30.43 -14.07 17.31
CA SER A 117 -30.10 -15.07 16.29
C SER A 117 -28.96 -14.58 15.39
N ALA A 118 -28.15 -15.51 14.89
CA ALA A 118 -27.13 -15.21 13.89
C ALA A 118 -27.76 -14.61 12.62
N LEU A 119 -27.10 -13.60 12.04
CA LEU A 119 -27.53 -12.99 10.79
C LEU A 119 -26.79 -13.66 9.63
N ALA A 120 -27.55 -14.38 8.80
CA ALA A 120 -27.08 -14.95 7.55
C ALA A 120 -27.22 -13.94 6.40
N VAL A 121 -26.14 -13.71 5.66
CA VAL A 121 -26.10 -12.86 4.47
C VAL A 121 -25.70 -13.71 3.27
N PRO A 122 -26.64 -14.09 2.40
CA PRO A 122 -26.35 -14.89 1.20
C PRO A 122 -25.42 -14.14 0.24
N MET A 123 -24.49 -14.90 -0.34
CA MET A 123 -23.50 -14.45 -1.30
C MET A 123 -23.58 -15.33 -2.54
N THR A 124 -23.57 -14.73 -3.72
CA THR A 124 -23.52 -15.45 -5.00
C THR A 124 -22.43 -14.89 -5.89
N GLY A 125 -21.74 -15.77 -6.62
CA GLY A 125 -20.67 -15.41 -7.54
C GLY A 125 -20.38 -16.57 -8.47
N THR A 126 -20.10 -16.29 -9.74
CA THR A 126 -19.78 -17.36 -10.72
C THR A 126 -18.32 -17.31 -11.09
N GLY A 127 -17.59 -18.38 -10.79
CA GLY A 127 -16.24 -18.61 -11.29
C GLY A 127 -16.28 -19.01 -12.75
N LEU A 128 -15.40 -18.41 -13.56
CA LEU A 128 -15.23 -18.72 -14.97
C LEU A 128 -13.86 -19.36 -15.22
N SER A 129 -13.81 -20.37 -16.08
CA SER A 129 -12.55 -20.81 -16.68
C SER A 129 -12.33 -20.06 -18.00
N THR A 130 -11.07 -19.84 -18.34
CA THR A 130 -10.67 -19.35 -19.65
C THR A 130 -9.77 -20.38 -20.31
N LYS A 131 -9.88 -20.52 -21.63
CA LYS A 131 -8.90 -21.28 -22.41
C LYS A 131 -7.73 -20.42 -22.89
N GLY A 132 -7.69 -19.15 -22.52
CA GLY A 132 -6.56 -18.25 -22.82
C GLY A 132 -5.43 -18.48 -21.81
N VAL A 133 -4.19 -18.46 -22.30
CA VAL A 133 -3.01 -18.68 -21.45
C VAL A 133 -1.91 -17.74 -21.89
N ILE A 134 -1.51 -16.80 -21.03
CA ILE A 134 -0.40 -15.90 -21.32
C ILE A 134 0.91 -16.51 -20.86
N SER A 135 1.84 -16.62 -21.81
CA SER A 135 3.26 -16.84 -21.57
C SER A 135 4.03 -15.54 -21.86
N VAL A 136 5.01 -15.23 -21.02
CA VAL A 136 5.93 -14.11 -21.21
C VAL A 136 7.31 -14.70 -21.44
N GLY A 137 7.96 -14.34 -22.55
CA GLY A 137 9.18 -14.98 -23.03
C GLY A 137 10.41 -14.78 -22.12
N THR A 138 10.36 -13.82 -21.21
CA THR A 138 11.39 -13.61 -20.18
C THR A 138 10.74 -13.16 -18.87
N ARG A 139 11.39 -13.49 -17.76
CA ARG A 139 11.01 -13.04 -16.41
C ARG A 139 11.89 -11.89 -15.91
N LEU A 140 13.03 -11.65 -16.55
CA LEU A 140 13.98 -10.59 -16.23
C LEU A 140 14.52 -9.96 -17.51
N LEU A 141 14.52 -8.63 -17.60
CA LEU A 141 15.33 -7.88 -18.55
C LEU A 141 16.52 -7.27 -17.82
N ASN A 142 17.72 -7.73 -18.16
CA ASN A 142 18.95 -7.15 -17.64
C ASN A 142 19.57 -6.21 -18.69
N PHE A 143 19.62 -4.92 -18.37
CA PHE A 143 20.23 -3.91 -19.21
C PHE A 143 21.72 -3.77 -18.88
N PRO A 144 22.58 -3.62 -19.92
CA PRO A 144 24.00 -3.44 -19.70
C PRO A 144 24.29 -2.10 -18.98
N ASN A 145 25.55 -1.92 -18.56
CA ASN A 145 26.02 -0.65 -18.02
C ASN A 145 25.68 0.48 -19.00
N GLN A 146 24.91 1.46 -18.53
CA GLN A 146 24.40 2.56 -19.35
C GLN A 146 24.90 3.89 -18.78
N ALA A 147 25.41 4.78 -19.63
CA ALA A 147 25.86 6.09 -19.17
C ALA A 147 24.66 6.95 -18.71
N VAL A 148 24.80 7.62 -17.57
CA VAL A 148 23.75 8.46 -16.99
C VAL A 148 23.22 9.47 -18.01
N GLY A 149 21.90 9.61 -18.08
CA GLY A 149 21.20 10.53 -18.97
C GLY A 149 21.06 10.06 -20.42
N THR A 150 21.62 8.91 -20.79
CA THR A 150 21.53 8.33 -22.13
C THR A 150 20.69 7.05 -22.12
N PRO A 151 19.77 6.85 -23.08
CA PRO A 151 18.98 5.62 -23.15
C PRO A 151 19.81 4.45 -23.68
N SER A 152 19.55 3.27 -23.15
CA SER A 152 20.04 2.01 -23.71
C SER A 152 19.37 1.68 -25.04
N ALA A 153 19.94 0.70 -25.74
CA ALA A 153 19.18 -0.04 -26.74
C ALA A 153 17.93 -0.67 -26.10
N THR A 154 16.85 -0.78 -26.86
CA THR A 154 15.63 -1.45 -26.40
C THR A 154 15.81 -2.96 -26.35
N GLN A 155 15.20 -3.59 -25.34
CA GLN A 155 15.05 -5.04 -25.23
C GLN A 155 13.56 -5.41 -25.33
N GLY A 156 13.25 -6.48 -26.06
CA GLY A 156 11.88 -6.91 -26.32
C GLY A 156 11.36 -7.92 -25.30
N VAL A 157 10.17 -7.69 -24.76
CA VAL A 157 9.38 -8.67 -23.99
C VAL A 157 8.33 -9.26 -24.91
N VAL A 158 8.52 -10.51 -25.32
CA VAL A 158 7.53 -11.24 -26.13
C VAL A 158 6.42 -11.78 -25.23
N ILE A 159 5.18 -11.42 -25.52
CA ILE A 159 3.98 -11.87 -24.83
C ILE A 159 3.20 -12.73 -25.81
N THR A 160 2.96 -13.99 -25.45
CA THR A 160 2.28 -14.96 -26.32
C THR A 160 1.03 -15.48 -25.63
N ASN A 161 -0.10 -15.45 -26.33
CA ASN A 161 -1.27 -16.21 -25.91
C ASN A 161 -1.13 -17.66 -26.40
N THR A 162 -0.59 -18.52 -25.56
CA THR A 162 -0.44 -19.96 -25.83
C THR A 162 -1.76 -20.75 -25.69
N GLY A 163 -2.83 -20.10 -25.24
CA GLY A 163 -4.15 -20.68 -25.15
C GLY A 163 -4.93 -20.59 -26.46
N THR A 164 -6.24 -20.87 -26.39
CA THR A 164 -7.16 -20.84 -27.53
C THR A 164 -8.20 -19.73 -27.47
N ALA A 165 -8.50 -19.20 -26.28
CA ALA A 165 -9.41 -18.05 -26.15
C ALA A 165 -8.64 -16.74 -26.35
N THR A 166 -9.25 -15.77 -27.02
CA THR A 166 -8.66 -14.43 -27.20
C THR A 166 -8.54 -13.70 -25.86
N LEU A 167 -7.35 -13.15 -25.60
CA LEU A 167 -7.06 -12.32 -24.43
C LEU A 167 -6.75 -10.89 -24.85
N LYS A 168 -6.95 -9.93 -23.95
CA LYS A 168 -6.60 -8.53 -24.16
C LYS A 168 -5.62 -8.06 -23.11
N LEU A 169 -4.47 -7.53 -23.53
CA LEU A 169 -3.60 -6.72 -22.68
C LEU A 169 -4.25 -5.35 -22.55
N THR A 170 -4.71 -4.99 -21.36
CA THR A 170 -5.55 -3.80 -21.12
C THR A 170 -4.79 -2.67 -20.42
N ALA A 171 -3.75 -2.99 -19.65
CA ALA A 171 -2.88 -2.00 -19.02
C ALA A 171 -1.43 -2.49 -18.96
N ILE A 172 -0.51 -1.53 -19.07
CA ILE A 172 0.92 -1.73 -18.84
C ILE A 172 1.34 -0.73 -17.77
N THR A 173 2.04 -1.18 -16.74
CA THR A 173 2.70 -0.29 -15.79
C THR A 173 4.18 -0.65 -15.72
N ILE A 174 5.03 0.37 -15.57
CA ILE A 174 6.47 0.22 -15.45
C ILE A 174 6.98 1.15 -14.35
N THR A 175 7.88 0.65 -13.52
CA THR A 175 8.49 1.40 -12.42
C THR A 175 9.88 0.84 -12.16
N PRO A 176 10.89 1.65 -11.78
CA PRO A 176 10.91 3.12 -11.77
C PRO A 176 10.88 3.72 -13.20
N PRO A 177 10.64 5.03 -13.35
CA PRO A 177 10.49 5.67 -14.66
C PRO A 177 11.79 5.79 -15.48
N THR A 178 12.94 5.38 -14.92
CA THR A 178 14.19 5.16 -15.66
C THR A 178 14.08 3.98 -16.63
N PHE A 179 13.13 3.06 -16.42
CA PHE A 179 12.71 2.08 -17.41
C PHE A 179 11.49 2.58 -18.17
N VAL A 180 11.55 2.51 -19.49
CA VAL A 180 10.52 3.08 -20.38
C VAL A 180 10.05 2.02 -21.36
N VAL A 181 8.73 1.83 -21.46
CA VAL A 181 8.11 1.07 -22.53
C VAL A 181 7.91 1.99 -23.72
N SER A 182 8.30 1.56 -24.91
CA SER A 182 8.01 2.28 -26.15
C SER A 182 6.50 2.51 -26.28
N PRO A 183 6.04 3.63 -26.89
CA PRO A 183 4.61 3.90 -27.04
C PRO A 183 3.85 2.74 -27.67
N VAL A 184 2.74 2.33 -27.04
CA VAL A 184 1.86 1.27 -27.52
C VAL A 184 0.40 1.66 -27.35
N THR A 185 -0.45 1.25 -28.29
CA THR A 185 -1.90 1.45 -28.21
C THR A 185 -2.55 0.27 -27.48
N LEU A 186 -3.25 0.55 -26.38
CA LEU A 186 -4.02 -0.43 -25.62
C LEU A 186 -5.53 -0.29 -25.92
N PRO A 187 -6.32 -1.38 -25.85
CA PRO A 187 -5.88 -2.75 -25.53
C PRO A 187 -5.30 -3.50 -26.74
N ILE A 188 -4.29 -4.35 -26.51
CA ILE A 188 -3.78 -5.28 -27.54
C ILE A 188 -4.56 -6.60 -27.44
N SER A 189 -5.21 -7.01 -28.54
CA SER A 189 -5.94 -8.28 -28.60
C SER A 189 -5.05 -9.39 -29.13
N LEU A 190 -4.92 -10.48 -28.38
CA LEU A 190 -4.11 -11.66 -28.69
C LEU A 190 -5.03 -12.86 -28.86
N ALA A 191 -5.30 -13.27 -30.10
CA ALA A 191 -5.97 -14.55 -30.39
C ALA A 191 -5.07 -15.73 -29.95
N GLY A 192 -5.62 -16.94 -29.88
CA GLY A 192 -4.82 -18.12 -29.58
C GLY A 192 -3.66 -18.31 -30.57
N GLY A 193 -2.46 -18.57 -30.04
CA GLY A 193 -1.20 -18.66 -30.79
C GLY A 193 -0.57 -17.32 -31.19
N GLN A 194 -1.22 -16.18 -30.96
CA GLN A 194 -0.66 -14.87 -31.31
C GLN A 194 0.31 -14.34 -30.27
N SER A 195 1.28 -13.55 -30.74
CA SER A 195 2.26 -12.86 -29.92
C SER A 195 2.29 -11.36 -30.20
N THR A 196 2.68 -10.58 -29.19
CA THR A 196 3.08 -9.18 -29.33
C THR A 196 4.41 -8.96 -28.63
N THR A 197 5.15 -7.91 -28.98
CA THR A 197 6.41 -7.55 -28.33
C THR A 197 6.32 -6.15 -27.77
N LEU A 198 6.64 -6.00 -26.48
CA LEU A 198 6.83 -4.69 -25.84
C LEU A 198 8.32 -4.39 -25.77
N ASN A 199 8.73 -3.23 -26.28
CA ASN A 199 10.13 -2.81 -26.25
C ASN A 199 10.37 -1.92 -25.03
N VAL A 200 11.33 -2.31 -24.20
CA VAL A 200 11.71 -1.60 -22.97
C VAL A 200 13.13 -1.07 -23.11
N SER A 201 13.38 0.17 -22.70
CA SER A 201 14.73 0.76 -22.61
C SER A 201 15.02 1.21 -21.18
N TYR A 202 16.31 1.32 -20.84
CA TYR A 202 16.79 1.82 -19.56
C TYR A 202 17.58 3.13 -19.77
N SER A 203 17.26 4.19 -19.02
CA SER A 203 17.97 5.47 -19.03
C SER A 203 18.28 5.90 -17.59
N PRO A 204 19.45 5.54 -17.04
CA PRO A 204 19.80 5.83 -15.65
C PRO A 204 19.88 7.33 -15.38
N ALA A 205 19.35 7.76 -14.23
CA ALA A 205 19.56 9.12 -13.71
C ALA A 205 20.81 9.24 -12.84
N LEU A 206 21.30 8.13 -12.28
CA LEU A 206 22.44 8.04 -11.38
C LEU A 206 23.37 6.90 -11.77
N ALA A 207 24.65 6.99 -11.38
CA ALA A 207 25.67 5.99 -11.66
C ALA A 207 25.64 4.86 -10.62
N THR A 208 24.48 4.21 -10.48
CA THR A 208 24.22 3.15 -9.51
C THR A 208 23.43 2.03 -10.16
N SER A 209 23.44 0.84 -9.56
CA SER A 209 22.52 -0.23 -9.96
C SER A 209 21.09 0.11 -9.56
N GLU A 210 20.13 -0.30 -10.39
CA GLU A 210 18.70 -0.03 -10.19
C GLU A 210 17.88 -1.25 -10.63
N THR A 211 16.82 -1.56 -9.90
CA THR A 211 15.85 -2.60 -10.23
C THR A 211 14.48 -1.99 -10.51
N GLY A 212 13.64 -2.74 -11.23
CA GLY A 212 12.30 -2.32 -11.59
C GLY A 212 11.39 -3.49 -11.94
N ALA A 213 10.15 -3.16 -12.27
CA ALA A 213 9.17 -4.11 -12.73
C ALA A 213 8.33 -3.51 -13.87
N LEU A 214 8.23 -4.27 -14.96
CA LEU A 214 7.19 -4.11 -15.97
C LEU A 214 6.06 -5.06 -15.60
N GLY A 215 4.81 -4.61 -15.61
CA GLY A 215 3.74 -5.58 -15.59
C GLY A 215 2.51 -5.26 -16.40
N LEU A 216 1.78 -6.34 -16.62
CA LEU A 216 0.99 -6.60 -17.80
C LEU A 216 -0.39 -7.09 -17.36
N THR A 217 -1.37 -6.20 -17.38
CA THR A 217 -2.73 -6.50 -16.93
C THR A 217 -3.56 -7.00 -18.09
N PHE A 218 -4.17 -8.17 -17.91
CA PHE A 218 -5.06 -8.77 -18.90
C PHE A 218 -6.50 -8.76 -18.40
N ASN A 219 -7.44 -8.96 -19.32
CA ASN A 219 -8.87 -8.99 -18.98
C ASN A 219 -9.31 -10.23 -18.19
N ASN A 220 -8.86 -11.42 -18.59
CA ASN A 220 -9.44 -12.69 -18.14
C ASN A 220 -8.42 -13.66 -17.54
N VAL A 221 -7.18 -13.23 -17.37
CA VAL A 221 -6.11 -14.03 -16.75
C VAL A 221 -5.32 -13.17 -15.77
N PRO A 222 -4.66 -13.77 -14.77
CA PRO A 222 -3.83 -13.03 -13.84
C PRO A 222 -2.78 -12.15 -14.53
N ARG A 223 -2.49 -11.01 -13.90
CA ARG A 223 -1.44 -10.07 -14.31
C ARG A 223 -0.09 -10.81 -14.40
N LYS A 224 0.75 -10.42 -15.37
CA LYS A 224 2.13 -10.90 -15.48
C LYS A 224 3.11 -9.79 -15.14
N VAL A 225 4.28 -10.16 -14.62
CA VAL A 225 5.37 -9.25 -14.25
C VAL A 225 6.66 -9.72 -14.90
N VAL A 226 7.47 -8.76 -15.33
CA VAL A 226 8.85 -8.95 -15.79
C VAL A 226 9.72 -8.03 -14.95
N ASP A 227 10.66 -8.62 -14.23
CA ASP A 227 11.64 -7.88 -13.46
C ASP A 227 12.60 -7.16 -14.41
N LEU A 228 13.11 -6.01 -13.99
CA LEU A 228 14.02 -5.18 -14.74
C LEU A 228 15.25 -4.92 -13.87
N SER A 229 16.44 -4.97 -14.47
CA SER A 229 17.68 -4.56 -13.81
C SER A 229 18.52 -3.74 -14.77
N GLY A 230 19.20 -2.73 -14.26
CA GLY A 230 20.14 -1.93 -15.03
C GLY A 230 21.23 -1.38 -14.11
N ASN A 231 22.33 -0.94 -14.71
CA ASN A 231 23.41 -0.31 -13.97
C ASN A 231 23.83 1.00 -14.64
N GLY A 232 23.70 2.11 -13.91
CA GLY A 232 24.17 3.40 -14.34
C GLY A 232 25.69 3.53 -14.23
N SER A 233 26.29 4.21 -15.19
CA SER A 233 27.71 4.55 -15.22
C SER A 233 27.90 6.04 -15.48
N VAL A 234 29.03 6.60 -15.03
CA VAL A 234 29.34 8.01 -15.21
C VAL A 234 29.41 8.35 -16.71
N SER A 235 28.75 9.45 -17.12
CA SER A 235 28.85 9.93 -18.50
C SER A 235 30.24 10.52 -18.78
N SER A 236 30.75 10.36 -20.00
CA SER A 236 32.04 10.94 -20.43
C SER A 236 31.91 12.36 -20.98
N SER A 237 30.70 12.84 -21.21
CA SER A 237 30.40 14.19 -21.72
C SER A 237 29.26 14.84 -20.95
N LEU A 238 29.23 16.19 -20.95
CA LEU A 238 28.15 16.98 -20.36
C LEU A 238 26.79 16.43 -20.81
N VAL A 239 25.90 16.20 -19.86
CA VAL A 239 24.57 15.61 -20.11
C VAL A 239 23.56 16.14 -19.10
N ILE A 240 22.27 16.10 -19.47
CA ILE A 240 21.16 16.29 -18.53
C ILE A 240 20.64 14.90 -18.12
N THR A 241 20.78 14.56 -16.84
CA THR A 241 20.62 13.19 -16.34
C THR A 241 19.17 12.75 -16.18
N ASN A 242 18.25 13.70 -16.03
CA ASN A 242 16.83 13.42 -15.83
C ASN A 242 16.26 12.49 -16.91
N ILE A 243 15.31 11.65 -16.53
CA ILE A 243 14.45 10.97 -17.48
C ILE A 243 13.72 11.97 -18.40
N ALA A 244 13.54 11.62 -19.67
CA ALA A 244 12.92 12.51 -20.65
C ALA A 244 11.45 12.81 -20.32
N ALA A 245 10.72 11.86 -19.74
CA ALA A 245 9.39 12.09 -19.21
C ALA A 245 9.50 12.69 -17.81
N LEU A 246 9.19 13.98 -17.67
CA LEU A 246 9.19 14.64 -16.37
C LEU A 246 7.95 14.22 -15.56
N PRO A 247 7.99 14.39 -14.22
CA PRO A 247 6.83 14.12 -13.36
C PRO A 247 5.59 14.83 -13.89
N GLN A 248 4.44 14.16 -13.82
CA GLN A 248 3.18 14.70 -14.33
C GLN A 248 2.79 16.00 -13.60
N GLY A 249 2.45 17.03 -14.37
CA GLY A 249 1.91 18.28 -13.85
C GLY A 249 0.38 18.23 -13.76
N THR A 250 -0.19 19.06 -12.89
CA THR A 250 -1.65 19.15 -12.70
C THR A 250 -2.13 20.57 -12.95
N ILE A 251 -3.18 20.73 -13.76
CA ILE A 251 -3.81 22.03 -14.02
C ILE A 251 -4.20 22.69 -12.69
N ASN A 252 -3.90 23.99 -12.55
CA ASN A 252 -4.03 24.81 -11.36
C ASN A 252 -3.11 24.47 -10.18
N ALA A 253 -2.25 23.45 -10.28
CA ALA A 253 -1.35 23.07 -9.20
C ALA A 253 0.06 23.61 -9.37
N ALA A 254 0.73 23.78 -8.23
CA ALA A 254 2.15 24.05 -8.20
C ALA A 254 2.91 22.87 -8.81
N TYR A 255 3.91 23.18 -9.62
CA TYR A 255 4.80 22.23 -10.25
C TYR A 255 6.23 22.56 -9.88
N GLN A 256 7.03 21.53 -9.59
CA GLN A 256 8.45 21.66 -9.31
C GLN A 256 9.18 20.44 -9.88
N ALA A 257 10.18 20.66 -10.72
CA ALA A 257 11.08 19.61 -11.20
C ALA A 257 12.47 20.22 -11.48
N SER A 258 13.54 19.59 -10.99
CA SER A 258 14.91 20.07 -11.21
C SER A 258 15.56 19.32 -12.36
N LEU A 259 16.15 20.07 -13.30
CA LEU A 259 17.05 19.53 -14.30
C LEU A 259 18.45 19.40 -13.71
N ILE A 260 19.01 18.21 -13.79
CA ILE A 260 20.26 17.81 -13.14
C ILE A 260 21.32 17.64 -14.23
N PRO A 261 22.39 18.46 -14.21
CA PRO A 261 23.52 18.27 -15.09
C PRO A 261 24.46 17.21 -14.53
N ALA A 262 25.18 16.52 -15.41
CA ALA A 262 26.33 15.71 -15.01
C ALA A 262 27.44 15.79 -16.04
N SER A 263 28.67 15.57 -15.56
CA SER A 263 29.91 15.68 -16.34
C SER A 263 30.15 17.12 -16.85
N GLY A 264 31.30 17.37 -17.46
CA GLY A 264 31.70 18.73 -17.85
C GLY A 264 32.24 19.54 -16.66
N THR A 265 32.29 20.86 -16.81
CA THR A 265 32.93 21.77 -15.84
C THR A 265 31.90 22.66 -15.13
N SER A 266 31.69 22.46 -13.83
CA SER A 266 30.86 23.35 -13.00
C SER A 266 31.42 24.79 -12.96
N PRO A 267 30.58 25.85 -12.85
CA PRO A 267 29.11 25.85 -12.73
C PRO A 267 28.36 25.58 -14.04
N TYR A 268 27.10 25.16 -13.92
CA TYR A 268 26.19 24.88 -15.04
C TYR A 268 25.10 25.95 -15.15
N THR A 269 24.72 26.30 -16.36
CA THR A 269 23.60 27.21 -16.66
C THR A 269 22.58 26.54 -17.56
N PHE A 270 21.31 26.57 -17.17
CA PHE A 270 20.19 26.07 -17.96
C PHE A 270 19.43 27.18 -18.69
N ALA A 271 18.90 26.84 -19.86
CA ALA A 271 17.96 27.66 -20.61
C ALA A 271 17.04 26.76 -21.46
N LEU A 272 15.89 27.29 -21.89
CA LEU A 272 15.13 26.67 -22.96
C LEU A 272 15.88 26.87 -24.28
N GLN A 273 15.94 25.81 -25.10
CA GLN A 273 16.47 25.93 -26.46
C GLN A 273 15.57 26.85 -27.28
N SER A 274 16.13 27.57 -28.25
CA SER A 274 15.34 28.46 -29.12
C SER A 274 14.16 27.72 -29.75
N GLY A 275 12.96 28.33 -29.68
CA GLY A 275 11.70 27.73 -30.13
C GLY A 275 11.02 26.77 -29.14
N SER A 276 11.64 26.44 -28.01
CA SER A 276 11.00 25.65 -26.95
C SER A 276 10.20 26.52 -25.98
N THR A 277 9.04 26.03 -25.56
CA THR A 277 8.18 26.67 -24.57
C THR A 277 7.69 25.66 -23.54
N LEU A 278 7.54 26.11 -22.30
CA LEU A 278 6.88 25.34 -21.25
C LEU A 278 5.37 25.62 -21.27
N PRO A 279 4.53 24.73 -20.69
CA PRO A 279 3.14 25.05 -20.42
C PRO A 279 3.00 26.37 -19.68
N THR A 280 1.98 27.17 -20.04
CA THR A 280 1.73 28.48 -19.45
C THR A 280 1.68 28.40 -17.92
N GLY A 281 2.40 29.31 -17.26
CA GLY A 281 2.51 29.38 -15.80
C GLY A 281 3.73 28.66 -15.22
N LEU A 282 4.49 27.93 -16.04
CA LEU A 282 5.78 27.34 -15.66
C LEU A 282 6.96 28.11 -16.26
N THR A 283 8.07 28.15 -15.53
CA THR A 283 9.34 28.76 -15.97
C THR A 283 10.50 27.82 -15.68
N LEU A 284 11.58 27.92 -16.47
CA LEU A 284 12.87 27.26 -16.22
C LEU A 284 13.87 28.31 -15.73
N SER A 285 14.41 28.12 -14.54
CA SER A 285 15.48 28.97 -13.98
C SER A 285 16.85 28.60 -14.55
N SER A 286 17.83 29.51 -14.43
CA SER A 286 19.22 29.26 -14.83
C SER A 286 19.89 28.14 -14.04
N ALA A 287 19.39 27.84 -12.83
CA ALA A 287 19.83 26.73 -12.00
C ALA A 287 19.22 25.38 -12.40
N GLY A 288 18.33 25.35 -13.41
CA GLY A 288 17.68 24.12 -13.87
C GLY A 288 16.34 23.81 -13.20
N LEU A 289 15.82 24.67 -12.32
CA LEU A 289 14.52 24.44 -11.68
C LEU A 289 13.38 24.84 -12.63
N ILE A 290 12.52 23.88 -12.96
CA ILE A 290 11.21 24.13 -13.57
C ILE A 290 10.21 24.32 -12.44
N SER A 291 9.60 25.50 -12.37
CA SER A 291 8.66 25.82 -11.30
C SER A 291 7.53 26.74 -11.74
N GLY A 292 6.47 26.79 -10.94
CA GLY A 292 5.34 27.69 -11.14
C GLY A 292 4.01 26.99 -10.87
N THR A 293 2.92 27.61 -11.30
CA THR A 293 1.57 27.01 -11.22
C THR A 293 1.07 26.78 -12.63
N VAL A 294 0.70 25.55 -12.98
CA VAL A 294 0.14 25.24 -14.30
C VAL A 294 -1.16 26.03 -14.48
N ALA A 295 -1.22 26.92 -15.47
CA ALA A 295 -2.35 27.81 -15.63
C ALA A 295 -3.66 27.06 -15.94
N SER A 296 -4.79 27.63 -15.52
CA SER A 296 -6.14 27.08 -15.76
C SER A 296 -6.49 26.90 -17.24
N THR A 297 -5.80 27.62 -18.12
CA THR A 297 -6.00 27.60 -19.59
C THR A 297 -5.23 26.47 -20.28
N VAL A 298 -4.33 25.78 -19.58
CA VAL A 298 -3.57 24.66 -20.14
C VAL A 298 -4.51 23.47 -20.35
N VAL A 299 -4.46 22.89 -21.55
CA VAL A 299 -5.23 21.68 -21.88
C VAL A 299 -4.47 20.45 -21.42
N ALA A 300 -5.16 19.45 -20.85
CA ALA A 300 -4.51 18.20 -20.47
C ALA A 300 -3.93 17.48 -21.71
N GLY A 301 -2.71 16.97 -21.60
CA GLY A 301 -1.97 16.35 -22.70
C GLY A 301 -0.46 16.41 -22.51
N ASP A 302 0.27 15.90 -23.48
CA ASP A 302 1.74 15.91 -23.48
C ASP A 302 2.29 17.19 -24.10
N TYR A 303 3.23 17.82 -23.40
CA TYR A 303 3.94 19.01 -23.86
C TYR A 303 5.43 18.68 -23.99
N THR A 304 6.00 18.94 -25.17
CA THR A 304 7.42 18.71 -25.42
C THR A 304 8.20 20.02 -25.43
N PHE A 305 9.37 20.05 -24.77
CA PHE A 305 10.28 21.19 -24.80
C PHE A 305 11.73 20.71 -24.74
N THR A 306 12.65 21.47 -25.33
CA THR A 306 14.08 21.15 -25.25
C THR A 306 14.76 22.08 -24.26
N ALA A 307 15.41 21.52 -23.26
CA ALA A 307 16.30 22.28 -22.37
C ALA A 307 17.75 22.16 -22.86
N LYS A 308 18.51 23.22 -22.65
CA LYS A 308 19.95 23.30 -22.92
C LYS A 308 20.68 23.55 -21.59
N VAL A 309 21.72 22.75 -21.33
CA VAL A 309 22.72 23.04 -20.29
C VAL A 309 24.00 23.51 -20.95
N THR A 310 24.65 24.50 -20.35
CA THR A 310 25.99 24.99 -20.71
C THR A 310 26.88 24.91 -19.48
N ASP A 311 28.08 24.35 -19.62
CA ASP A 311 29.08 24.28 -18.55
C ASP A 311 30.06 25.48 -18.62
N ALA A 312 30.93 25.62 -17.62
CA ALA A 312 31.90 26.71 -17.53
C ALA A 312 32.99 26.66 -18.61
N ALA A 313 33.22 25.50 -19.22
CA ALA A 313 34.10 25.31 -20.36
C ALA A 313 33.39 25.56 -21.71
N SER A 314 32.17 26.09 -21.68
CA SER A 314 31.33 26.38 -22.86
C SER A 314 30.89 25.15 -23.65
N HIS A 315 31.02 23.94 -23.10
CA HIS A 315 30.36 22.77 -23.66
C HIS A 315 28.85 22.89 -23.45
N THR A 316 28.10 22.32 -24.37
CA THR A 316 26.64 22.36 -24.30
C THR A 316 26.05 20.98 -24.53
N ALA A 317 24.97 20.68 -23.82
CA ALA A 317 24.14 19.52 -24.09
C ALA A 317 22.68 19.94 -24.12
N THR A 318 21.88 19.26 -24.94
CA THR A 318 20.43 19.47 -25.01
C THR A 318 19.69 18.18 -24.72
N LYS A 319 18.48 18.30 -24.20
CA LYS A 319 17.59 17.16 -24.00
C LYS A 319 16.15 17.55 -24.26
N LEU A 320 15.47 16.74 -25.06
CA LEU A 320 14.03 16.86 -25.27
C LEU A 320 13.32 16.22 -24.07
N PHE A 321 12.47 17.00 -23.43
CA PHE A 321 11.61 16.57 -22.35
C PHE A 321 10.16 16.51 -22.82
N THR A 322 9.41 15.59 -22.24
CA THR A 322 7.95 15.54 -22.30
C THR A 322 7.41 15.77 -20.89
N LEU A 323 6.48 16.71 -20.76
CA LEU A 323 5.72 16.99 -19.55
C LEU A 323 4.25 16.68 -19.83
N ASN A 324 3.75 15.60 -19.23
CA ASN A 324 2.33 15.32 -19.25
C ASN A 324 1.60 16.24 -18.25
N ILE A 325 0.53 16.88 -18.71
CA ILE A 325 -0.36 17.68 -17.88
C ILE A 325 -1.71 16.99 -17.77
N ALA A 326 -2.17 16.77 -16.53
CA ALA A 326 -3.46 16.17 -16.23
C ALA A 326 -4.41 17.13 -15.51
N LYS A 327 -5.70 16.78 -15.53
CA LYS A 327 -6.69 17.41 -14.65
C LYS A 327 -6.49 16.86 -13.23
N ALA A 328 -6.84 17.67 -12.22
CA ALA A 328 -6.83 17.20 -10.83
C ALA A 328 -7.83 16.05 -10.64
N THR A 329 -7.43 15.01 -9.91
CA THR A 329 -8.27 13.88 -9.49
C THR A 329 -9.23 14.27 -8.35
N GLY A 330 -9.11 15.50 -7.86
CA GLY A 330 -9.89 16.10 -6.76
C GLY A 330 -9.09 16.32 -5.47
N ALA A 331 -7.80 15.94 -5.43
CA ALA A 331 -6.87 16.37 -4.39
C ALA A 331 -6.50 17.86 -4.54
N VAL A 332 -6.27 18.56 -3.41
CA VAL A 332 -5.87 19.99 -3.41
C VAL A 332 -4.35 20.08 -3.43
N CYS A 333 -3.77 19.94 -4.63
CA CYS A 333 -2.33 19.89 -4.84
C CYS A 333 -1.66 21.27 -4.91
N ASN A 334 -2.38 22.32 -4.55
CA ASN A 334 -1.92 23.71 -4.59
C ASN A 334 -1.29 24.15 -3.26
N ASN A 335 -1.48 23.37 -2.19
CA ASN A 335 -1.09 23.74 -0.83
C ASN A 335 0.15 22.95 -0.35
N ILE A 336 1.17 22.89 -1.21
CA ILE A 336 2.46 22.26 -0.92
C ILE A 336 3.29 23.26 -0.10
N SER A 337 3.12 23.28 1.22
CA SER A 337 3.95 24.10 2.11
C SER A 337 4.37 23.28 3.32
N PHE A 338 5.66 22.93 3.35
CA PHE A 338 6.33 22.22 4.44
C PHE A 338 7.45 23.05 5.04
N ASN A 339 7.39 24.37 4.89
CA ASN A 339 8.40 25.23 5.51
C ASN A 339 8.13 25.23 7.01
N ILE A 340 8.67 24.22 7.69
CA ILE A 340 8.60 24.09 9.14
C ILE A 340 9.74 24.93 9.69
N PRO A 341 9.44 25.91 10.54
CA PRO A 341 10.46 26.74 11.15
C PRO A 341 11.60 25.89 11.76
N ASN A 342 12.84 26.33 11.56
CA ASN A 342 14.05 25.67 12.10
C ASN A 342 14.33 24.26 11.55
N THR A 343 13.87 23.97 10.33
CA THR A 343 14.15 22.73 9.61
C THR A 343 14.68 23.02 8.20
N SER A 344 15.07 21.97 7.46
CA SER A 344 15.35 22.06 6.03
C SER A 344 14.12 22.56 5.27
N THR A 345 14.29 23.54 4.39
CA THR A 345 13.24 24.07 3.53
C THR A 345 13.67 23.96 2.07
N PRO A 346 13.03 23.09 1.26
CA PRO A 346 11.94 22.15 1.61
C PRO A 346 12.41 21.02 2.55
N ILE A 347 11.47 20.34 3.23
CA ILE A 347 11.80 19.18 4.09
C ILE A 347 12.42 18.07 3.26
N VAL A 348 13.52 17.52 3.77
CA VAL A 348 14.25 16.39 3.19
C VAL A 348 13.74 15.07 3.79
N PRO A 349 13.43 14.04 2.98
CA PRO A 349 13.06 12.70 3.44
C PRO A 349 14.01 12.11 4.49
N LEU A 350 13.52 11.30 5.43
CA LEU A 350 14.35 10.79 6.54
C LEU A 350 15.61 10.07 6.05
N ASN A 351 15.49 9.22 5.02
CA ASN A 351 16.60 8.50 4.42
C ASN A 351 17.60 9.44 3.73
N ASP A 352 17.14 10.52 3.11
CA ASP A 352 18.01 11.49 2.44
C ASP A 352 18.61 12.52 3.42
N LEU A 353 17.98 12.72 4.59
CA LEU A 353 18.44 13.64 5.61
C LEU A 353 19.80 13.20 6.19
N GLY A 354 20.06 11.89 6.23
CA GLY A 354 21.35 11.33 6.64
C GLY A 354 21.81 11.84 8.01
N THR A 355 23.03 12.38 8.10
CA THR A 355 23.56 12.91 9.37
C THR A 355 23.01 14.28 9.77
N ALA A 356 22.24 14.94 8.90
CA ALA A 356 21.58 16.21 9.23
C ALA A 356 20.42 15.98 10.22
N THR A 357 19.87 17.07 10.76
CA THR A 357 18.86 17.00 11.81
C THR A 357 17.55 17.65 11.42
N TYR A 358 16.46 17.05 11.90
CA TYR A 358 15.13 17.63 11.93
C TYR A 358 14.80 17.95 13.38
N GLN A 359 14.67 19.25 13.71
CA GLN A 359 14.44 19.72 15.08
C GLN A 359 15.39 19.07 16.12
N GLY A 360 16.68 18.94 15.76
CA GLY A 360 17.71 18.33 16.60
C GLY A 360 17.83 16.80 16.53
N SER A 361 16.88 16.11 15.90
CA SER A 361 16.93 14.65 15.72
C SER A 361 17.60 14.25 14.41
N GLN A 362 18.62 13.39 14.48
CA GLN A 362 19.39 12.95 13.31
C GLN A 362 18.55 12.10 12.34
N GLY A 363 18.72 12.33 11.03
CA GLY A 363 18.13 11.55 9.95
C GLY A 363 18.77 10.17 9.71
N GLY A 364 18.49 9.56 8.57
CA GLY A 364 18.84 8.18 8.22
C GLY A 364 17.89 7.17 8.86
N LEU A 365 17.67 6.04 8.18
CA LEU A 365 16.79 4.96 8.65
C LEU A 365 17.36 4.23 9.88
N TYR A 366 18.68 4.18 10.02
CA TYR A 366 19.40 3.56 11.13
C TYR A 366 20.24 4.60 11.88
N PRO A 367 20.83 4.24 13.05
CA PRO A 367 21.74 5.14 13.77
C PRO A 367 22.89 5.68 12.91
N ASN A 368 23.43 6.83 13.31
CA ASN A 368 24.54 7.52 12.63
C ASN A 368 24.21 8.07 11.23
N GLY A 369 22.94 8.33 10.92
CA GLY A 369 22.54 8.83 9.61
C GLY A 369 22.61 7.79 8.49
N SER A 370 22.72 6.50 8.83
CA SER A 370 22.86 5.41 7.86
C SER A 370 21.51 4.98 7.30
N ASN A 371 21.49 4.57 6.03
CA ASN A 371 20.39 3.79 5.43
C ASN A 371 20.74 2.31 5.27
N VAL A 372 21.95 1.92 5.66
CA VAL A 372 22.44 0.55 5.65
C VAL A 372 22.24 -0.05 7.04
N ARG A 373 21.67 -1.25 7.08
CA ARG A 373 21.45 -2.01 8.31
C ARG A 373 22.82 -2.30 8.99
N PRO A 374 22.94 -2.18 10.33
CA PRO A 374 24.18 -2.54 11.01
C PRO A 374 24.58 -3.99 10.77
N ALA A 375 25.85 -4.26 10.46
CA ALA A 375 26.30 -5.57 9.95
C ALA A 375 26.00 -6.78 10.87
N SER A 376 26.09 -6.61 12.20
CA SER A 376 25.73 -7.70 13.12
C SER A 376 24.24 -7.99 13.11
N HIS A 377 23.42 -6.93 13.09
CA HIS A 377 21.97 -7.04 13.04
C HIS A 377 21.50 -7.61 11.70
N ASP A 378 22.19 -7.26 10.62
CA ASP A 378 22.00 -7.81 9.28
C ASP A 378 22.30 -9.31 9.23
N SER A 379 23.47 -9.72 9.73
CA SER A 379 23.85 -11.13 9.83
C SER A 379 22.84 -11.96 10.63
N ASP A 380 22.31 -11.42 11.74
CA ASP A 380 21.26 -12.07 12.52
C ASP A 380 19.97 -12.24 11.68
N GLY A 381 19.53 -11.16 11.02
CA GLY A 381 18.34 -11.17 10.17
C GLY A 381 18.43 -12.18 9.01
N VAL A 382 19.57 -12.22 8.32
CA VAL A 382 19.82 -13.18 7.23
C VAL A 382 19.80 -14.61 7.77
N THR A 383 20.38 -14.84 8.95
CA THR A 383 20.34 -16.16 9.60
C THR A 383 18.91 -16.59 9.91
N PHE A 384 18.08 -15.71 10.45
CA PHE A 384 16.67 -16.01 10.70
C PHE A 384 15.90 -16.26 9.41
N ALA A 385 16.13 -15.44 8.38
CA ALA A 385 15.50 -15.58 7.08
C ALA A 385 15.79 -16.94 6.43
N GLN A 386 17.06 -17.38 6.47
CA GLN A 386 17.48 -18.69 5.95
C GLN A 386 16.94 -19.88 6.76
N ALA A 387 16.56 -19.65 8.02
CA ALA A 387 16.00 -20.69 8.90
C ALA A 387 14.48 -20.86 8.77
N ILE A 388 13.79 -19.95 8.06
CA ILE A 388 12.36 -20.07 7.81
C ILE A 388 12.07 -21.31 6.96
N GLN A 389 11.09 -22.09 7.40
CA GLN A 389 10.63 -23.29 6.72
C GLN A 389 9.12 -23.46 6.93
N PRO A 390 8.42 -24.25 6.10
CA PRO A 390 7.00 -24.47 6.28
C PRO A 390 6.66 -25.19 7.58
N LEU A 391 5.52 -24.80 8.15
CA LEU A 391 5.04 -25.24 9.45
C LEU A 391 3.68 -25.93 9.30
N ASP A 392 3.43 -26.97 10.10
CA ASP A 392 2.09 -27.51 10.28
C ASP A 392 1.17 -26.51 11.04
N SER A 393 -0.11 -26.82 11.18
CA SER A 393 -1.06 -25.95 11.90
C SER A 393 -0.73 -25.76 13.38
N ASN A 394 0.11 -26.63 13.95
CA ASN A 394 0.59 -26.57 15.32
C ASN A 394 1.88 -25.77 15.47
N GLY A 395 2.46 -25.28 14.37
CA GLY A 395 3.68 -24.49 14.36
C GLY A 395 4.97 -25.31 14.35
N ASN A 396 4.91 -26.61 14.04
CA ASN A 396 6.11 -27.45 13.93
C ASN A 396 6.59 -27.53 12.47
N PRO A 397 7.90 -27.64 12.22
CA PRO A 397 8.44 -27.86 10.88
C PRO A 397 7.76 -29.01 10.13
N SER A 398 7.35 -28.76 8.89
CA SER A 398 6.65 -29.74 8.04
C SER A 398 6.89 -29.45 6.56
N SER A 399 7.33 -30.44 5.80
CA SER A 399 7.58 -30.29 4.36
C SER A 399 6.31 -30.05 3.52
N THR A 400 5.14 -30.38 4.06
CA THR A 400 3.84 -30.10 3.44
C THR A 400 3.11 -28.93 4.11
N GLY A 401 3.78 -28.27 5.06
CA GLY A 401 3.23 -27.16 5.82
C GLY A 401 3.10 -25.86 5.02
N LYS A 402 2.74 -24.80 5.73
CA LYS A 402 2.69 -23.42 5.24
C LYS A 402 3.41 -22.52 6.23
N TYR A 403 3.87 -21.38 5.74
CA TYR A 403 4.36 -20.30 6.58
C TYR A 403 3.75 -18.98 6.11
N VAL A 404 3.61 -18.05 7.04
CA VAL A 404 2.77 -16.87 6.84
C VAL A 404 3.59 -15.60 7.00
N MET A 405 3.43 -14.70 6.03
CA MET A 405 3.75 -13.29 6.17
C MET A 405 2.46 -12.52 6.48
N LEU A 406 2.41 -11.88 7.64
CA LEU A 406 1.27 -11.06 8.07
C LEU A 406 1.49 -9.59 7.71
N MET A 407 0.59 -9.01 6.92
CA MET A 407 0.63 -7.60 6.54
C MET A 407 -0.24 -6.79 7.49
N LEU A 408 0.32 -5.82 8.20
CA LEU A 408 -0.39 -4.97 9.18
C LEU A 408 -0.34 -3.51 8.74
N GLY A 409 -1.39 -2.76 9.08
CA GLY A 409 -1.45 -1.33 8.84
C GLY A 409 -2.86 -0.77 8.82
N GLU A 410 -2.96 0.51 8.50
CA GLU A 410 -4.23 1.26 8.51
C GLU A 410 -4.96 1.24 7.16
N SER A 411 -5.81 2.24 6.91
CA SER A 411 -6.59 2.36 5.67
C SER A 411 -5.73 2.60 4.43
N THR A 412 -4.56 3.25 4.56
CA THR A 412 -3.57 3.34 3.48
C THR A 412 -3.10 1.95 3.08
N ALA A 413 -2.67 1.14 4.05
CA ALA A 413 -2.31 -0.25 3.82
C ALA A 413 -3.44 -1.08 3.21
N VAL A 414 -4.68 -0.92 3.69
CA VAL A 414 -5.83 -1.60 3.08
C VAL A 414 -5.95 -1.33 1.58
N ASP A 415 -5.77 -0.08 1.13
CA ASP A 415 -5.93 0.31 -0.28
C ASP A 415 -4.88 -0.37 -1.18
N TYR A 416 -3.59 -0.18 -0.90
CA TYR A 416 -2.55 -0.73 -1.77
C TYR A 416 -2.35 -2.24 -1.60
N MET A 417 -2.81 -2.86 -0.50
CA MET A 417 -2.92 -4.32 -0.39
C MET A 417 -3.86 -4.90 -1.46
N GLY A 418 -4.84 -4.14 -1.93
CA GLY A 418 -5.70 -4.52 -3.06
C GLY A 418 -4.94 -4.77 -4.36
N GLN A 419 -3.82 -4.08 -4.58
CA GLN A 419 -2.93 -4.32 -5.73
C GLN A 419 -1.76 -5.27 -5.39
N PHE A 420 -1.20 -5.19 -4.18
CA PHE A 420 -0.08 -6.04 -3.78
C PHE A 420 -0.46 -7.52 -3.71
N MET A 421 -1.61 -7.86 -3.13
CA MET A 421 -2.01 -9.26 -2.95
C MET A 421 -2.10 -10.01 -4.30
N PRO A 422 -2.78 -9.49 -5.34
CA PRO A 422 -2.74 -10.10 -6.67
C PRO A 422 -1.35 -10.18 -7.29
N LEU A 423 -0.47 -9.19 -7.06
CA LEU A 423 0.90 -9.21 -7.59
C LEU A 423 1.73 -10.31 -6.97
N ALA A 424 1.78 -10.37 -5.64
CA ALA A 424 2.59 -11.33 -4.91
C ALA A 424 2.06 -12.76 -5.08
N MET A 425 0.74 -12.97 -5.01
CA MET A 425 0.14 -14.30 -5.13
C MET A 425 0.28 -14.91 -6.53
N ASN A 426 0.41 -14.08 -7.57
CA ASN A 426 0.63 -14.53 -8.93
C ASN A 426 2.10 -14.45 -9.38
N ASP A 427 3.02 -14.04 -8.50
CA ASP A 427 4.45 -14.06 -8.82
C ASP A 427 4.90 -15.52 -8.89
N PRO A 428 5.33 -16.02 -10.06
CA PRO A 428 5.74 -17.41 -10.21
C PRO A 428 7.07 -17.72 -9.50
N ALA A 429 7.72 -16.73 -8.90
CA ALA A 429 8.93 -16.90 -8.10
C ALA A 429 8.58 -17.03 -6.62
N LYS A 430 7.37 -16.65 -6.19
CA LYS A 430 6.96 -16.79 -4.79
C LYS A 430 6.90 -18.27 -4.42
N ASP A 431 7.45 -18.62 -3.27
CA ASP A 431 7.32 -19.97 -2.71
C ASP A 431 5.83 -20.37 -2.58
N PRO A 432 5.39 -21.54 -3.10
CA PRO A 432 4.03 -22.06 -2.96
C PRO A 432 3.59 -22.38 -1.52
N ALA A 433 4.54 -22.56 -0.60
CA ALA A 433 4.28 -22.75 0.83
C ALA A 433 4.07 -21.42 1.58
N LEU A 434 4.51 -20.29 1.02
CA LEU A 434 4.25 -18.96 1.57
C LEU A 434 2.80 -18.55 1.33
N VAL A 435 2.10 -18.25 2.43
CA VAL A 435 0.78 -17.61 2.44
C VAL A 435 0.95 -16.18 2.94
N ILE A 436 0.53 -15.21 2.13
CA ILE A 436 0.51 -13.80 2.55
C ILE A 436 -0.89 -13.50 3.05
N VAL A 437 -0.99 -12.96 4.27
CA VAL A 437 -2.27 -12.64 4.90
C VAL A 437 -2.38 -11.14 5.06
N ASN A 438 -3.37 -10.54 4.41
CA ASN A 438 -3.69 -9.12 4.60
C ASN A 438 -4.42 -8.94 5.95
N GLY A 439 -3.68 -8.49 6.95
CA GLY A 439 -4.20 -8.11 8.27
C GLY A 439 -4.47 -6.62 8.44
N ALA A 440 -4.24 -5.80 7.40
CA ALA A 440 -4.44 -4.36 7.45
C ALA A 440 -5.91 -4.02 7.68
N GLN A 441 -6.16 -3.05 8.56
CA GLN A 441 -7.49 -2.68 9.02
C GLN A 441 -7.57 -1.18 9.23
N GLY A 442 -8.59 -0.54 8.64
CA GLY A 442 -8.81 0.90 8.79
C GLY A 442 -8.81 1.36 10.26
N GLY A 443 -7.94 2.31 10.58
CA GLY A 443 -7.80 2.90 11.91
C GLY A 443 -7.19 1.99 12.97
N ALA A 444 -6.54 0.88 12.59
CA ALA A 444 -5.81 -0.03 13.47
C ALA A 444 -4.44 0.52 13.92
N THR A 445 -4.43 1.76 14.38
CA THR A 445 -3.24 2.51 14.83
C THR A 445 -2.43 1.77 15.92
N PRO A 446 -1.11 2.03 16.09
CA PRO A 446 -0.28 1.30 17.04
C PRO A 446 -0.76 1.44 18.49
N ASN A 447 -1.24 2.63 18.89
CA ASN A 447 -1.83 2.84 20.22
C ASN A 447 -3.10 2.01 20.49
N LYS A 448 -3.76 1.50 19.46
CA LYS A 448 -4.90 0.57 19.58
C LYS A 448 -4.48 -0.89 19.48
N LEU A 449 -3.22 -1.18 19.17
CA LEU A 449 -2.67 -2.53 19.07
C LEU A 449 -1.79 -2.91 20.28
N THR A 450 -1.60 -2.00 21.23
CA THR A 450 -0.82 -2.21 22.46
C THR A 450 -1.46 -3.16 23.47
N THR A 451 -2.74 -3.50 23.31
CA THR A 451 -3.44 -4.51 24.14
C THR A 451 -3.82 -5.72 23.31
N THR A 452 -3.66 -6.93 23.85
CA THR A 452 -4.11 -8.17 23.19
C THR A 452 -5.50 -8.61 23.66
N THR A 453 -5.82 -8.39 24.93
CA THR A 453 -7.11 -8.75 25.53
C THR A 453 -8.25 -7.89 25.00
N ASN A 454 -9.33 -8.53 24.53
CA ASN A 454 -10.53 -7.87 23.98
C ASN A 454 -10.22 -6.87 22.84
N ASN A 455 -9.11 -7.08 22.13
CA ASN A 455 -8.72 -6.23 21.03
C ASN A 455 -9.39 -6.67 19.74
N LYS A 456 -10.26 -5.82 19.18
CA LYS A 456 -10.99 -6.15 17.95
C LYS A 456 -10.09 -6.35 16.73
N TYR A 457 -8.95 -5.68 16.64
CA TYR A 457 -8.07 -5.77 15.48
C TYR A 457 -7.31 -7.11 15.50
N TRP A 458 -6.73 -7.48 16.66
CA TRP A 458 -6.11 -8.79 16.84
C TRP A 458 -7.11 -9.93 16.71
N ASN A 459 -8.30 -9.78 17.30
CA ASN A 459 -9.36 -10.79 17.21
C ASN A 459 -9.80 -11.03 15.76
N THR A 460 -9.92 -9.98 14.95
CA THR A 460 -10.25 -10.12 13.52
C THR A 460 -9.16 -10.89 12.76
N ILE A 461 -7.88 -10.62 13.03
CA ILE A 461 -6.78 -11.35 12.41
C ILE A 461 -6.83 -12.84 12.79
N LEU A 462 -6.96 -13.12 14.08
CA LEU A 462 -6.90 -14.48 14.64
C LEU A 462 -8.12 -15.32 14.30
N ALA A 463 -9.31 -14.72 14.29
CA ALA A 463 -10.58 -15.44 14.10
C ALA A 463 -11.05 -15.44 12.64
N ASN A 464 -10.55 -14.54 11.79
CA ASN A 464 -11.06 -14.38 10.42
C ASN A 464 -9.93 -14.41 9.39
N TYR A 465 -9.00 -13.46 9.42
CA TYR A 465 -8.04 -13.33 8.31
C TYR A 465 -7.09 -14.51 8.15
N LEU A 466 -6.59 -15.07 9.27
CA LEU A 466 -5.76 -16.28 9.21
C LEU A 466 -6.59 -17.52 8.83
N PRO A 467 -7.72 -17.86 9.50
CA PRO A 467 -8.55 -19.00 9.12
C PRO A 467 -9.09 -18.95 7.68
N ASP A 468 -9.46 -17.77 7.17
CA ASP A 468 -9.94 -17.58 5.80
C ASP A 468 -8.87 -17.91 4.74
N GLN A 469 -7.59 -17.96 5.14
CA GLN A 469 -6.48 -18.42 4.29
C GLN A 469 -6.02 -19.86 4.64
N GLY A 470 -6.74 -20.56 5.52
CA GLY A 470 -6.42 -21.93 5.92
C GLY A 470 -5.15 -22.06 6.75
N VAL A 471 -4.76 -21.01 7.48
CA VAL A 471 -3.53 -20.95 8.28
C VAL A 471 -3.82 -20.53 9.73
N THR A 472 -2.87 -20.79 10.62
CA THR A 472 -2.98 -20.47 12.05
C THR A 472 -1.97 -19.40 12.48
N ALA A 473 -2.18 -18.80 13.66
CA ALA A 473 -1.25 -17.86 14.27
C ALA A 473 0.16 -18.47 14.47
N LYS A 474 0.25 -19.78 14.67
CA LYS A 474 1.52 -20.48 14.85
C LYS A 474 2.30 -20.66 13.55
N GLN A 475 1.70 -20.39 12.39
CA GLN A 475 2.38 -20.44 11.10
C GLN A 475 2.94 -19.08 10.67
N VAL A 476 2.68 -18.00 11.42
CA VAL A 476 3.20 -16.66 11.15
C VAL A 476 4.67 -16.59 11.53
N VAL A 477 5.52 -16.30 10.53
CA VAL A 477 6.99 -16.26 10.65
C VAL A 477 7.58 -14.88 10.36
N ALA A 478 6.87 -14.07 9.58
CA ALA A 478 7.24 -12.71 9.24
C ALA A 478 6.04 -11.76 9.35
N ALA A 479 6.30 -10.50 9.67
CA ALA A 479 5.31 -9.44 9.68
C ALA A 479 5.84 -8.21 8.94
N TRP A 480 4.96 -7.51 8.25
CA TRP A 480 5.23 -6.20 7.68
C TRP A 480 4.21 -5.20 8.23
N ILE A 481 4.65 -3.99 8.50
CA ILE A 481 3.90 -2.99 9.26
C ILE A 481 4.06 -1.63 8.61
N GLU A 482 2.97 -1.06 8.12
CA GLU A 482 2.88 0.38 7.80
C GLU A 482 1.80 1.00 8.66
N ASP A 483 2.21 1.84 9.61
CA ASP A 483 1.27 2.39 10.56
C ASP A 483 1.70 3.78 11.02
N SER A 484 0.77 4.46 11.68
CA SER A 484 0.99 5.72 12.38
C SER A 484 -0.05 5.81 13.50
N ASN A 485 0.24 6.50 14.61
CA ASN A 485 -0.86 6.81 15.52
C ASN A 485 -1.86 7.72 14.77
N GLY A 486 -3.16 7.55 15.02
CA GLY A 486 -4.21 8.37 14.42
C GLY A 486 -4.09 9.85 14.83
N ILE A 487 -5.11 10.66 14.50
CA ILE A 487 -5.10 12.14 14.58
C ILE A 487 -4.18 12.68 15.69
N ALA A 488 -3.04 13.22 15.26
CA ALA A 488 -2.03 13.82 16.12
C ALA A 488 -2.54 15.09 16.81
N THR A 489 -2.21 15.27 18.08
CA THR A 489 -2.62 16.43 18.88
C THR A 489 -1.46 17.14 19.59
N GLY A 490 -0.26 16.57 19.60
CA GLY A 490 0.91 17.13 20.26
C GLY A 490 1.99 17.62 19.28
N THR A 491 3.22 17.71 19.77
CA THR A 491 4.37 18.25 19.04
C THR A 491 5.53 17.29 19.03
N PHE A 492 6.36 17.37 17.99
CA PHE A 492 7.66 16.69 17.97
C PHE A 492 8.58 17.19 19.09
N PRO A 493 9.41 16.33 19.71
CA PRO A 493 9.48 14.88 19.50
C PRO A 493 8.49 14.07 20.37
N THR A 494 7.75 14.71 21.29
CA THR A 494 6.93 14.05 22.32
C THR A 494 5.96 13.00 21.76
N ASP A 495 5.21 13.34 20.71
CA ASP A 495 4.26 12.41 20.11
C ASP A 495 4.95 11.20 19.46
N MET A 496 6.17 11.42 18.92
CA MET A 496 6.97 10.36 18.31
C MET A 496 7.59 9.44 19.36
N THR A 497 7.98 9.95 20.52
CA THR A 497 8.38 9.10 21.66
C THR A 497 7.20 8.25 22.16
N GLY A 498 5.98 8.81 22.19
CA GLY A 498 4.77 8.03 22.48
C GLY A 498 4.51 6.95 21.43
N LEU A 499 4.60 7.28 20.14
CA LEU A 499 4.44 6.33 19.04
C LEU A 499 5.52 5.23 19.06
N GLN A 500 6.76 5.58 19.36
CA GLN A 500 7.86 4.62 19.55
C GLN A 500 7.49 3.57 20.61
N GLY A 501 7.08 4.00 21.81
CA GLY A 501 6.68 3.06 22.87
C GLY A 501 5.50 2.18 22.48
N ASN A 502 4.57 2.70 21.66
CA ASN A 502 3.50 1.88 21.09
C ASN A 502 4.05 0.82 20.13
N TYR A 503 4.97 1.17 19.22
CA TYR A 503 5.61 0.18 18.33
C TYR A 503 6.32 -0.92 19.11
N GLU A 504 7.09 -0.57 20.12
CA GLU A 504 7.79 -1.54 20.97
C GLU A 504 6.83 -2.50 21.68
N THR A 505 5.70 -1.97 22.16
CA THR A 505 4.64 -2.79 22.78
C THR A 505 3.96 -3.69 21.74
N VAL A 506 3.71 -3.17 20.53
CA VAL A 506 3.15 -3.97 19.42
C VAL A 506 4.09 -5.10 19.03
N MET A 507 5.41 -4.89 19.01
CA MET A 507 6.37 -5.95 18.71
C MET A 507 6.35 -7.07 19.76
N GLN A 508 6.19 -6.72 21.05
CA GLN A 508 6.01 -7.70 22.12
C GLN A 508 4.70 -8.48 22.00
N ASN A 509 3.62 -7.79 21.63
CA ASN A 509 2.32 -8.42 21.38
C ASN A 509 2.37 -9.36 20.17
N LEU A 510 3.07 -8.97 19.10
CA LEU A 510 3.28 -9.82 17.95
C LEU A 510 4.00 -11.11 18.31
N HIS A 511 5.09 -11.04 19.07
CA HIS A 511 5.78 -12.23 19.56
C HIS A 511 4.87 -13.12 20.45
N THR A 512 4.02 -12.49 21.26
CA THR A 512 3.07 -13.21 22.14
C THR A 512 1.96 -13.92 21.36
N LEU A 513 1.40 -13.27 20.35
CA LEU A 513 0.28 -13.79 19.55
C LEU A 513 0.74 -14.77 18.47
N PHE A 514 1.98 -14.61 17.98
CA PHE A 514 2.55 -15.34 16.85
C PHE A 514 3.89 -15.97 17.28
N PRO A 515 3.88 -17.15 17.91
CA PRO A 515 5.07 -17.67 18.61
C PRO A 515 6.24 -18.07 17.70
N ASN A 516 6.00 -18.25 16.39
CA ASN A 516 7.04 -18.53 15.40
C ASN A 516 7.47 -17.30 14.59
N LEU A 517 6.94 -16.11 14.91
CA LEU A 517 7.31 -14.86 14.26
C LEU A 517 8.75 -14.49 14.64
N THR A 518 9.60 -14.36 13.63
CA THR A 518 11.03 -14.05 13.79
C THR A 518 11.41 -12.70 13.19
N LEU A 519 10.76 -12.29 12.09
CA LEU A 519 11.10 -11.09 11.33
C LEU A 519 9.94 -10.09 11.31
N ALA A 520 10.21 -8.81 11.56
CA ALA A 520 9.26 -7.72 11.45
C ALA A 520 9.86 -6.53 10.69
N TYR A 521 9.10 -6.01 9.71
CA TYR A 521 9.55 -4.93 8.82
C TYR A 521 8.66 -3.70 8.92
N PHE A 522 9.24 -2.55 9.22
CA PHE A 522 8.54 -1.27 9.23
C PHE A 522 8.61 -0.57 7.88
N SER A 523 7.47 -0.08 7.42
CA SER A 523 7.39 0.89 6.33
C SER A 523 6.82 2.20 6.87
N SER A 524 7.29 3.32 6.33
CA SER A 524 6.67 4.62 6.66
C SER A 524 5.30 4.72 6.01
N ARG A 525 4.46 5.61 6.52
CA ARG A 525 3.27 6.04 5.78
C ARG A 525 3.64 6.70 4.46
N ILE A 526 2.75 6.59 3.48
CA ILE A 526 2.78 7.43 2.28
C ILE A 526 2.40 8.85 2.71
N TYR A 527 3.32 9.80 2.53
CA TYR A 527 2.93 11.20 2.53
C TYR A 527 3.75 11.97 1.51
N THR A 528 3.05 12.87 0.84
CA THR A 528 3.34 13.34 -0.52
C THR A 528 3.24 14.86 -0.64
N GLY A 529 2.87 15.50 0.46
CA GLY A 529 2.61 16.92 0.51
C GLY A 529 1.25 17.38 -0.02
N TYR A 530 0.38 16.47 -0.44
CA TYR A 530 -0.92 16.82 -1.02
C TYR A 530 -2.09 16.75 -0.03
N GLY A 531 -1.86 16.30 1.21
CA GLY A 531 -2.89 16.20 2.25
C GLY A 531 -3.23 17.51 2.95
N ASN A 532 -2.47 18.60 2.75
CA ASN A 532 -2.63 19.84 3.50
C ASN A 532 -3.95 20.56 3.19
N GLY A 533 -4.76 20.77 4.22
CA GLY A 533 -6.06 21.45 4.11
C GLY A 533 -7.19 20.56 3.57
N VAL A 534 -6.91 19.27 3.31
CA VAL A 534 -7.90 18.27 2.87
C VAL A 534 -7.94 17.05 3.78
N SER A 535 -6.78 16.60 4.27
CA SER A 535 -6.70 15.46 5.18
C SER A 535 -7.07 15.88 6.59
N THR A 536 -7.92 15.09 7.22
CA THR A 536 -8.25 15.20 8.66
C THR A 536 -7.53 14.14 9.49
N VAL A 537 -6.71 13.28 8.88
CA VAL A 537 -6.07 12.13 9.54
C VAL A 537 -4.56 12.16 9.28
N ASN A 538 -3.81 12.44 10.34
CA ASN A 538 -2.34 12.48 10.36
C ASN A 538 -1.75 13.41 9.27
N PRO A 539 -2.10 14.71 9.30
CA PRO A 539 -1.54 15.71 8.38
C PRO A 539 -0.04 15.93 8.66
N GLU A 540 0.69 16.53 7.71
CA GLU A 540 2.08 16.90 7.97
C GLU A 540 2.19 17.96 9.07
N PRO A 541 3.29 17.93 9.85
CA PRO A 541 4.46 17.05 9.74
C PRO A 541 4.35 15.65 10.33
N TYR A 542 3.19 15.25 10.84
CA TYR A 542 3.09 14.03 11.63
C TYR A 542 3.46 12.77 10.84
N ALA A 543 3.05 12.69 9.58
CA ALA A 543 3.32 11.53 8.74
C ALA A 543 4.81 11.40 8.40
N TYR A 544 5.51 12.52 8.18
CA TYR A 544 6.97 12.57 8.09
C TYR A 544 7.62 12.15 9.43
N GLU A 545 7.15 12.73 10.53
CA GLU A 545 7.72 12.53 11.87
C GLU A 545 7.55 11.09 12.37
N ALA A 546 6.47 10.40 12.00
CA ALA A 546 6.21 9.00 12.38
C ALA A 546 7.36 8.04 12.00
N ALA A 547 8.14 8.38 10.97
CA ALA A 547 9.32 7.62 10.59
C ALA A 547 10.42 7.66 11.68
N PHE A 548 10.54 8.75 12.44
CA PHE A 548 11.46 8.82 13.58
C PHE A 548 11.07 7.83 14.67
N ALA A 549 9.78 7.65 14.94
CA ALA A 549 9.32 6.69 15.95
C ALA A 549 9.70 5.25 15.60
N ALA A 550 9.52 4.85 14.34
CA ALA A 550 9.95 3.52 13.87
C ALA A 550 11.48 3.37 13.92
N LYS A 551 12.22 4.40 13.49
CA LYS A 551 13.68 4.45 13.60
C LYS A 551 14.13 4.25 15.05
N TRP A 552 13.55 4.98 15.99
CA TRP A 552 13.95 4.93 17.40
C TRP A 552 13.62 3.58 18.04
N ALA A 553 12.49 2.97 17.69
CA ALA A 553 12.15 1.63 18.17
C ALA A 553 13.17 0.58 17.68
N ILE A 554 13.58 0.65 16.40
CA ILE A 554 14.68 -0.19 15.87
C ILE A 554 16.00 0.11 16.58
N GLN A 555 16.30 1.39 16.80
CA GLN A 555 17.51 1.82 17.51
C GLN A 555 17.56 1.30 18.96
N ASP A 556 16.44 1.27 19.67
CA ASP A 556 16.38 0.70 21.03
C ASP A 556 16.63 -0.81 21.03
N GLN A 557 16.11 -1.54 20.03
CA GLN A 557 16.44 -2.95 19.85
C GLN A 557 17.94 -3.14 19.54
N LEU A 558 18.53 -2.32 18.66
CA LEU A 558 19.96 -2.34 18.35
C LEU A 558 20.84 -2.03 19.58
N ASN A 559 20.36 -1.17 20.47
CA ASN A 559 21.04 -0.82 21.72
C ASN A 559 20.86 -1.86 22.83
N GLY A 560 20.13 -2.95 22.58
CA GLY A 560 19.95 -4.05 23.53
C GLY A 560 18.84 -3.83 24.55
N ALA A 561 17.80 -3.06 24.22
CA ALA A 561 16.62 -2.93 25.08
C ALA A 561 16.02 -4.31 25.40
N SER A 562 15.93 -4.64 26.69
CA SER A 562 15.60 -6.00 27.14
C SER A 562 14.17 -6.43 26.83
N ASN A 563 13.25 -5.47 26.70
CA ASN A 563 11.87 -5.69 26.24
C ASN A 563 11.76 -5.95 24.73
N LEU A 564 12.85 -5.76 23.98
CA LEU A 564 12.92 -5.96 22.52
C LEU A 564 13.92 -7.05 22.12
N ASN A 565 14.40 -7.85 23.08
CA ASN A 565 15.35 -8.90 22.78
C ASN A 565 14.78 -9.89 21.75
N TYR A 566 15.45 -10.01 20.60
CA TYR A 566 15.11 -10.96 19.54
C TYR A 566 16.06 -12.17 19.52
N ASN A 567 17.22 -12.06 20.18
CA ASN A 567 18.27 -13.06 20.10
C ASN A 567 18.22 -13.99 21.33
N PRO A 568 17.94 -15.29 21.15
CA PRO A 568 17.83 -16.23 22.28
C PRO A 568 19.14 -16.40 23.06
N ASN A 569 20.30 -16.07 22.46
CA ASN A 569 21.59 -16.09 23.14
C ASN A 569 21.72 -14.98 24.20
N ASN A 570 20.92 -13.93 24.10
CA ASN A 570 20.92 -12.78 25.01
C ASN A 570 19.84 -12.88 26.10
N GLY A 571 19.07 -13.98 26.13
CA GLY A 571 17.99 -14.22 27.09
C GLY A 571 16.67 -14.57 26.42
N ALA A 572 15.58 -14.49 27.18
CA ALA A 572 14.25 -14.76 26.63
C ALA A 572 13.94 -13.81 25.47
N VAL A 573 13.48 -14.36 24.35
CA VAL A 573 12.97 -13.57 23.23
C VAL A 573 11.69 -12.87 23.69
N LYS A 574 11.55 -11.59 23.35
CA LYS A 574 10.44 -10.71 23.73
C LYS A 574 9.80 -10.02 22.54
N ALA A 575 10.51 -9.89 21.43
CA ALA A 575 10.05 -9.27 20.20
C ALA A 575 10.69 -10.01 19.00
N PRO A 576 10.09 -9.94 17.81
CA PRO A 576 10.80 -10.32 16.59
C PRO A 576 11.99 -9.39 16.35
N TRP A 577 12.91 -9.82 15.50
CA TRP A 577 13.92 -8.95 14.93
C TRP A 577 13.24 -7.87 14.07
N MET A 578 13.64 -6.61 14.25
CA MET A 578 12.98 -5.44 13.67
C MET A 578 13.89 -4.73 12.67
N SER A 579 13.40 -4.50 11.46
CA SER A 579 14.14 -3.77 10.44
C SER A 579 13.23 -2.88 9.60
N TRP A 580 13.81 -2.00 8.79
CA TRP A 580 13.06 -1.26 7.78
C TRP A 580 12.74 -2.18 6.60
N GLY A 581 11.48 -2.18 6.20
CA GLY A 581 11.06 -2.49 4.84
C GLY A 581 11.15 -1.25 3.94
N PRO A 582 10.34 -1.16 2.87
CA PRO A 582 10.31 0.02 2.01
C PRO A 582 9.96 1.31 2.76
N TYR A 583 10.68 2.40 2.48
CA TYR A 583 10.37 3.74 2.99
C TYR A 583 9.62 4.53 1.89
N TYR A 584 8.39 4.97 2.14
CA TYR A 584 7.51 5.54 1.09
C TYR A 584 7.48 7.06 1.03
N TRP A 585 7.89 7.76 2.09
CA TRP A 585 7.73 9.20 2.17
C TRP A 585 8.58 9.93 1.12
N ALA A 586 8.01 10.93 0.44
CA ALA A 586 8.72 11.87 -0.42
C ALA A 586 7.98 13.22 -0.47
N ASN A 587 8.71 14.31 -0.72
CA ASN A 587 8.14 15.66 -0.69
C ASN A 587 7.49 16.05 -2.04
N GLY A 588 6.41 15.35 -2.39
CA GLY A 588 5.67 15.56 -3.62
C GLY A 588 6.53 15.34 -4.86
N LEU A 589 6.63 16.36 -5.72
CA LEU A 589 7.43 16.30 -6.96
C LEU A 589 8.93 16.50 -6.72
N LEU A 590 9.35 16.82 -5.50
CA LEU A 590 10.77 16.84 -5.13
C LEU A 590 11.21 15.39 -4.91
N ALA A 591 11.87 14.86 -5.93
CA ALA A 591 12.37 13.49 -5.90
C ALA A 591 13.40 13.31 -4.79
N ARG A 592 13.32 12.14 -4.16
CA ARG A 592 14.37 11.59 -3.30
C ARG A 592 15.66 11.37 -4.08
N SER A 593 16.73 11.10 -3.33
CA SER A 593 18.01 10.67 -3.90
C SER A 593 17.90 9.41 -4.78
N ASP A 594 16.93 8.54 -4.52
CA ASP A 594 16.61 7.35 -5.34
C ASP A 594 15.58 7.60 -6.45
N GLY A 595 15.18 8.86 -6.67
CA GLY A 595 14.21 9.24 -7.69
C GLY A 595 12.74 9.06 -7.30
N MET A 596 12.44 8.51 -6.11
CA MET A 596 11.07 8.34 -5.63
C MET A 596 10.39 9.70 -5.41
N LEU A 597 9.17 9.84 -5.94
CA LEU A 597 8.35 11.02 -5.83
C LEU A 597 6.87 10.67 -5.91
N TRP A 598 6.04 11.61 -5.49
CA TRP A 598 4.60 11.51 -5.55
C TRP A 598 4.03 12.64 -6.41
N THR A 599 3.24 12.28 -7.42
CA THR A 599 2.45 13.23 -8.20
C THR A 599 1.07 13.39 -7.58
N CYS A 600 0.38 14.47 -7.91
CA CYS A 600 -1.00 14.69 -7.45
C CYS A 600 -1.94 13.52 -7.81
N GLN A 601 -1.72 12.89 -8.97
CA GLN A 601 -2.53 11.78 -9.49
C GLN A 601 -2.29 10.47 -8.77
N ASP A 602 -1.20 10.34 -8.02
CA ASP A 602 -0.92 9.15 -7.22
C ASP A 602 -1.75 9.10 -5.94
N LEU A 603 -2.53 10.15 -5.64
CA LEU A 603 -3.30 10.28 -4.40
C LEU A 603 -4.80 10.43 -4.69
N GLN A 604 -5.61 9.96 -3.74
CA GLN A 604 -7.03 10.21 -3.68
C GLN A 604 -7.31 11.66 -3.25
N LYS A 605 -8.59 12.04 -3.25
CA LYS A 605 -9.04 13.42 -2.95
C LYS A 605 -8.61 13.94 -1.58
N ASP A 606 -8.36 13.05 -0.63
CA ASP A 606 -7.91 13.40 0.72
C ASP A 606 -6.39 13.64 0.83
N GLY A 607 -5.64 13.47 -0.26
CA GLY A 607 -4.18 13.63 -0.31
C GLY A 607 -3.41 12.66 0.60
N THR A 608 -4.08 11.63 1.11
CA THR A 608 -3.57 10.68 2.10
C THR A 608 -3.52 9.27 1.54
N HIS A 609 -4.63 8.81 0.96
CA HIS A 609 -4.70 7.47 0.40
C HIS A 609 -4.10 7.46 -1.02
N PRO A 610 -3.37 6.40 -1.40
CA PRO A 610 -2.93 6.24 -2.77
C PRO A 610 -4.12 6.04 -3.71
N SER A 611 -3.99 6.53 -4.94
CA SER A 611 -5.01 6.38 -5.97
C SER A 611 -4.97 4.98 -6.59
N SER A 612 -6.15 4.47 -6.94
CA SER A 612 -6.25 3.21 -7.68
C SER A 612 -6.32 3.43 -9.20
N PRO A 613 -5.53 2.70 -10.01
CA PRO A 613 -4.48 1.77 -9.60
C PRO A 613 -3.10 2.41 -9.43
N ALA A 614 -2.92 3.69 -9.78
CA ALA A 614 -1.59 4.28 -9.97
C ALA A 614 -0.74 4.35 -8.69
N GLY A 615 -1.25 5.03 -7.65
CA GLY A 615 -0.58 5.09 -6.35
C GLY A 615 -0.47 3.72 -5.68
N ASP A 616 -1.54 2.91 -5.77
CA ASP A 616 -1.57 1.57 -5.18
C ASP A 616 -0.47 0.68 -5.77
N LEU A 617 -0.33 0.66 -7.10
CA LEU A 617 0.68 -0.13 -7.80
C LEU A 617 2.10 0.37 -7.50
N LYS A 618 2.28 1.67 -7.30
CA LYS A 618 3.58 2.26 -6.94
C LYS A 618 4.08 1.71 -5.60
N VAL A 619 3.20 1.58 -4.60
CA VAL A 619 3.56 1.02 -3.29
C VAL A 619 3.68 -0.48 -3.35
N ALA A 620 2.71 -1.15 -3.96
CA ALA A 620 2.72 -2.61 -4.12
C ALA A 620 3.98 -3.10 -4.84
N GLY A 621 4.46 -2.37 -5.85
CA GLY A 621 5.72 -2.67 -6.55
C GLY A 621 6.95 -2.54 -5.66
N GLN A 622 6.99 -1.55 -4.76
CA GLN A 622 8.08 -1.40 -3.80
C GLN A 622 8.12 -2.53 -2.77
N ILE A 623 6.95 -2.95 -2.26
CA ILE A 623 6.86 -4.10 -1.34
C ILE A 623 7.34 -5.37 -2.04
N LEU A 624 6.85 -5.64 -3.26
CA LEU A 624 7.25 -6.84 -3.99
C LEU A 624 8.74 -6.83 -4.34
N ASN A 625 9.30 -5.68 -4.75
CA ASN A 625 10.73 -5.54 -5.01
C ASN A 625 11.53 -5.87 -3.73
N PHE A 626 11.18 -5.24 -2.61
CA PHE A 626 11.82 -5.51 -1.33
C PHE A 626 11.82 -7.00 -0.97
N LEU A 627 10.66 -7.66 -1.07
CA LEU A 627 10.53 -9.10 -0.77
C LEU A 627 11.37 -10.00 -1.68
N LYS A 628 11.69 -9.55 -2.89
CA LYS A 628 12.47 -10.32 -3.87
C LYS A 628 13.96 -10.03 -3.80
N THR A 629 14.37 -8.89 -3.24
CA THR A 629 15.75 -8.40 -3.35
C THR A 629 16.46 -8.23 -2.01
N ASP A 630 15.74 -8.01 -0.91
CA ASP A 630 16.37 -7.89 0.41
C ASP A 630 16.81 -9.28 0.90
N ASP A 631 18.04 -9.37 1.39
CA ASP A 631 18.67 -10.61 1.84
C ASP A 631 17.99 -11.26 3.05
N THR A 632 17.16 -10.52 3.78
CA THR A 632 16.34 -11.06 4.87
C THR A 632 14.94 -11.49 4.46
N THR A 633 14.56 -11.28 3.20
CA THR A 633 13.24 -11.68 2.69
C THR A 633 13.31 -12.66 1.53
N ALA A 634 14.24 -12.44 0.60
CA ALA A 634 14.42 -13.28 -0.58
C ALA A 634 14.57 -14.79 -0.25
N PRO A 635 15.30 -15.22 0.81
CA PRO A 635 15.49 -16.65 1.09
C PRO A 635 14.21 -17.45 1.35
N TRP A 636 13.14 -16.81 1.83
CA TRP A 636 11.86 -17.47 2.13
C TRP A 636 10.71 -16.90 1.32
N PHE A 637 10.87 -15.76 0.66
CA PHE A 637 9.86 -15.29 -0.30
C PHE A 637 9.97 -16.05 -1.62
N LEU A 638 11.20 -16.23 -2.12
CA LEU A 638 11.46 -16.88 -3.40
C LEU A 638 11.47 -18.40 -3.23
N HIS A 639 10.88 -19.11 -4.18
CA HIS A 639 11.08 -20.54 -4.33
C HIS A 639 12.55 -20.80 -4.70
N PRO A 640 13.26 -21.71 -4.00
CA PRO A 640 14.64 -22.06 -4.30
C PRO A 640 14.87 -22.68 -5.68
#